data_AF-Q5GJ61-F1
#
_entry.id   AF-Q5GJ61-F1
#
_cell.length_a   1.000
_cell.length_b   1.000
_cell.length_c   1.000
_cell.angle_alpha   90.00
_cell.angle_beta   90.00
_cell.angle_gamma   90.00
#
_symmetry.space_group_name_H-M   'P 1'
#
loop_
_entity.id
_entity.type
_entity.pdbx_description
1 polymer ?
#
loop_
_entity_poly.entity_id
_entity_poly.type
_entity_poly.pdbx_seq_one_letter_code
_entity_poly.pdbx_strand_id
1 'polypeptide(L)'
;MSFLDLDEWLFELAHQVDLVYSPFMDAKQYPQEVDVALVEGAIANTDHWEMIHQVRDCTQYLIAFGDCAVTGNVTALRNLLGTAEGVLERSYINLADLVPQIPAEEAIVPPLLDWVKPVHTVVPVDLYLPGCP
;
A
#
# COMPACT_ATOMS: atom_id res chain seq x y z
N MET A 1 8.93 -4.52 -6.83
CA MET A 1 9.73 -5.61 -7.46
C MET A 1 11.21 -5.57 -7.08
N SER A 2 11.83 -4.40 -6.87
CA SER A 2 13.27 -4.32 -6.57
C SER A 2 13.76 -5.07 -5.34
N PHE A 3 12.91 -5.36 -4.35
CA PHE A 3 13.31 -6.25 -3.25
C PHE A 3 13.67 -7.67 -3.75
N LEU A 4 13.00 -8.16 -4.79
CA LEU A 4 13.27 -9.49 -5.35
C LEU A 4 14.48 -9.50 -6.30
N ASP A 5 14.93 -8.33 -6.77
CA ASP A 5 16.14 -8.19 -7.59
C ASP A 5 17.44 -8.40 -6.77
N LEU A 6 17.31 -8.85 -5.52
CA LEU A 6 18.42 -9.36 -4.71
C LEU A 6 18.87 -10.77 -5.14
N ASP A 7 18.09 -11.46 -5.98
CA ASP A 7 18.42 -12.77 -6.55
C ASP A 7 18.88 -13.78 -5.47
N GLU A 8 20.06 -14.39 -5.63
CA GLU A 8 20.63 -15.33 -4.66
C GLU A 8 20.79 -14.79 -3.23
N TRP A 9 20.93 -13.46 -3.05
CA TRP A 9 21.05 -12.88 -1.70
C TRP A 9 19.77 -13.03 -0.88
N LEU A 10 18.61 -13.25 -1.51
CA LEU A 10 17.38 -13.56 -0.78
C LEU A 10 17.53 -14.83 0.06
N PHE A 11 18.28 -15.83 -0.44
CA PHE A 11 18.54 -17.04 0.34
C PHE A 11 19.42 -16.74 1.53
N GLU A 12 20.44 -15.90 1.40
CA GLU A 12 21.27 -15.47 2.53
C GLU A 12 20.47 -14.68 3.57
N LEU A 13 19.57 -13.80 3.10
CA LEU A 13 18.68 -13.03 3.96
C LEU A 13 17.70 -13.94 4.71
N ALA A 14 17.14 -14.96 4.04
CA ALA A 14 16.19 -15.91 4.64
C ALA A 14 16.79 -16.73 5.80
N HIS A 15 18.11 -16.83 5.92
CA HIS A 15 18.77 -17.45 7.07
C HIS A 15 18.93 -16.48 8.26
N GLN A 16 18.70 -15.20 8.06
CA GLN A 16 18.93 -14.14 9.05
C GLN A 16 17.63 -13.53 9.59
N VAL A 17 16.50 -13.75 8.92
CA VAL A 17 15.21 -13.17 9.29
C VAL A 17 14.10 -14.21 9.20
N ASP A 18 13.11 -14.06 10.08
CA ASP A 18 11.85 -14.80 9.98
C ASP A 18 10.84 -13.94 9.19
N LEU A 19 10.53 -14.38 7.97
CA LEU A 19 9.48 -13.72 7.19
C LEU A 19 8.11 -14.19 7.68
N VAL A 20 7.41 -13.33 8.41
CA VAL A 20 6.13 -13.66 9.09
C VAL A 20 4.87 -13.17 8.37
N TYR A 21 4.99 -12.17 7.50
CA TYR A 21 3.89 -11.65 6.69
C TYR A 21 4.39 -11.08 5.37
N SER A 22 3.75 -11.46 4.25
CA SER A 22 4.05 -10.95 2.92
C SER A 22 2.94 -11.34 1.93
N PRO A 23 2.69 -10.54 0.87
CA PRO A 23 1.83 -10.99 -0.24
C PRO A 23 2.31 -12.27 -0.94
N PHE A 24 3.58 -12.66 -0.76
CA PHE A 24 4.17 -13.88 -1.35
C PHE A 24 3.99 -15.13 -0.48
N MET A 25 3.28 -15.04 0.65
CA MET A 25 3.00 -16.18 1.54
C MET A 25 1.50 -16.38 1.79
N ASP A 26 1.17 -17.53 2.38
CA ASP A 26 -0.22 -17.88 2.67
C ASP A 26 -0.78 -17.23 3.93
N ALA A 27 0.04 -16.55 4.74
CA ALA A 27 -0.44 -15.81 5.91
C ALA A 27 -1.42 -14.72 5.49
N LYS A 28 -2.65 -14.78 6.01
CA LYS A 28 -3.73 -13.83 5.67
C LYS A 28 -3.92 -12.73 6.71
N GLN A 29 -3.39 -12.92 7.91
CA GLN A 29 -3.50 -11.97 9.02
C GLN A 29 -2.11 -11.44 9.36
N TYR A 30 -2.03 -10.12 9.58
CA TYR A 30 -0.81 -9.49 10.06
C TYR A 30 -0.57 -9.92 11.53
N PRO A 31 0.60 -10.51 11.85
CA PRO A 31 0.89 -11.01 13.19
C PRO A 31 1.21 -9.88 14.17
N GLN A 32 1.17 -10.19 15.47
CA GLN A 32 1.66 -9.29 16.52
C GLN A 32 3.19 -9.41 16.65
N GLU A 33 3.80 -8.44 17.34
CA GLU A 33 5.22 -8.46 17.72
C GLU A 33 6.18 -8.53 16.51
N VAL A 34 5.88 -7.79 15.43
CA VAL A 34 6.76 -7.72 14.26
C VAL A 34 7.90 -6.74 14.50
N ASP A 35 9.15 -7.19 14.37
CA ASP A 35 10.31 -6.33 14.59
C ASP A 35 10.43 -5.23 13.52
N VAL A 36 10.29 -5.58 12.24
CA VAL A 36 10.48 -4.68 11.10
C VAL A 36 9.41 -4.92 10.04
N ALA A 37 8.76 -3.84 9.58
CA ALA A 37 7.86 -3.85 8.44
C ALA A 37 8.36 -2.93 7.33
N LEU A 38 8.45 -3.47 6.11
CA LEU A 38 8.63 -2.69 4.89
C LEU A 38 7.24 -2.40 4.30
N VAL A 39 6.83 -1.13 4.32
CA VAL A 39 5.53 -0.71 3.77
C VAL A 39 5.74 -0.01 2.44
N GLU A 40 5.29 -0.65 1.38
CA GLU A 40 5.23 -0.09 0.02
C GLU A 40 3.84 0.47 -0.26
N GLY A 41 3.75 1.38 -1.24
CA GLY A 41 2.48 1.92 -1.72
C GLY A 41 1.95 3.09 -0.90
N ALA A 42 1.07 3.87 -1.54
CA ALA A 42 0.38 4.99 -0.93
C ALA A 42 -1.00 4.56 -0.36
N ILE A 43 -1.50 5.30 0.62
CA ILE A 43 -2.82 5.06 1.21
C ILE A 43 -3.89 5.66 0.29
N ALA A 44 -4.67 4.81 -0.39
CA ALA A 44 -5.55 5.23 -1.48
C ALA A 44 -7.00 4.78 -1.34
N ASN A 45 -7.30 3.85 -0.42
CA ASN A 45 -8.64 3.31 -0.14
C ASN A 45 -8.76 2.99 1.37
N THR A 46 -9.94 2.57 1.79
CA THR A 46 -10.23 2.22 3.19
C THR A 46 -9.42 1.04 3.69
N ASP A 47 -9.21 -0.01 2.87
CA ASP A 47 -8.42 -1.18 3.29
C ASP A 47 -6.97 -0.82 3.59
N HIS A 48 -6.35 0.04 2.76
CA HIS A 48 -4.99 0.52 3.01
C HIS A 48 -4.93 1.31 4.32
N TRP A 49 -5.97 2.12 4.58
CA TRP A 49 -6.06 2.91 5.81
C TRP A 49 -6.18 2.02 7.06
N GLU A 50 -7.02 0.99 7.02
CA GLU A 50 -7.17 0.04 8.12
C GLU A 50 -5.91 -0.79 8.33
N MET A 51 -5.36 -1.33 7.23
CA MET A 51 -4.16 -2.16 7.25
C MET A 51 -2.95 -1.41 7.80
N ILE A 52 -2.74 -0.14 7.43
CA ILE A 52 -1.57 0.60 7.90
C ILE A 52 -1.61 0.89 9.40
N HIS A 53 -2.81 1.08 9.98
CA HIS A 53 -2.96 1.20 11.44
C HIS A 53 -2.65 -0.13 12.12
N GLN A 54 -3.18 -1.24 11.60
CA GLN A 54 -2.89 -2.58 12.13
C GLN A 54 -1.39 -2.88 12.09
N VAL A 55 -0.74 -2.61 10.96
CA VAL A 55 0.72 -2.78 10.80
C VAL A 55 1.44 -1.92 11.84
N ARG A 56 1.12 -0.63 11.93
CA ARG A 56 1.79 0.25 12.88
C ARG A 56 1.66 -0.23 14.32
N ASP A 57 0.48 -0.64 14.75
CA ASP A 57 0.21 -1.08 16.11
C ASP A 57 0.93 -2.39 16.48
N CYS A 58 1.23 -3.22 15.48
CA CYS A 58 1.82 -4.53 15.64
C CYS A 58 3.32 -4.59 15.29
N THR A 59 3.91 -3.48 14.82
CA THR A 59 5.31 -3.41 14.40
C THR A 59 6.15 -2.52 15.33
N GLN A 60 7.40 -2.91 15.61
CA GLN A 60 8.37 -2.04 16.28
C GLN A 60 8.97 -0.98 15.34
N TYR A 61 9.56 -1.38 14.21
CA TYR A 61 10.10 -0.46 13.18
C TYR A 61 9.32 -0.52 11.86
N LEU A 62 8.67 0.58 11.49
CA LEU A 62 7.98 0.74 10.22
C LEU A 62 8.81 1.60 9.26
N ILE A 63 9.14 1.02 8.12
CA ILE A 63 9.95 1.64 7.07
C ILE A 63 9.04 1.97 5.89
N ALA A 64 8.94 3.24 5.52
CA ALA A 64 8.32 3.65 4.27
C ALA A 64 9.26 3.27 3.12
N PHE A 65 8.88 2.26 2.35
CA PHE A 65 9.70 1.61 1.34
C PHE A 65 9.19 1.99 -0.06
N GLY A 66 9.87 2.92 -0.71
CA GLY A 66 9.53 3.41 -2.04
C GLY A 66 8.77 4.75 -2.07
N ASP A 67 8.87 5.48 -3.18
CA ASP A 67 8.41 6.87 -3.30
C ASP A 67 6.89 7.02 -3.13
N CYS A 68 6.11 6.00 -3.46
CA CYS A 68 4.67 5.98 -3.18
C CYS A 68 4.39 6.03 -1.68
N ALA A 69 5.09 5.24 -0.87
CA ALA A 69 4.94 5.26 0.58
C ALA A 69 5.49 6.56 1.20
N VAL A 70 6.62 7.05 0.68
CA VAL A 70 7.29 8.24 1.19
C VAL A 70 6.54 9.53 0.83
N THR A 71 6.07 9.67 -0.41
CA THR A 71 5.54 10.94 -0.97
C THR A 71 4.20 10.83 -1.69
N GLY A 72 3.66 9.63 -1.90
CA GLY A 72 2.46 9.37 -2.69
C GLY A 72 2.71 9.21 -4.20
N ASN A 73 3.75 9.86 -4.73
CA ASN A 73 4.24 9.81 -6.11
C ASN A 73 3.12 9.73 -7.18
N VAL A 74 3.23 8.82 -8.16
CA VAL A 74 2.32 8.73 -9.32
C VAL A 74 0.87 8.52 -8.91
N THR A 75 0.61 7.71 -7.88
CA THR A 75 -0.73 7.44 -7.35
C THR A 75 -1.40 8.72 -6.86
N ALA A 76 -0.61 9.64 -6.26
CA ALA A 76 -1.10 10.92 -5.76
C ALA A 76 -1.39 11.97 -6.84
N LEU A 77 -1.04 11.73 -8.12
CA LEU A 77 -1.39 12.65 -9.21
C LEU A 77 -2.90 12.85 -9.34
N ARG A 78 -3.71 11.85 -8.96
CA ARG A 78 -5.18 11.98 -8.98
C ARG A 78 -5.70 13.02 -7.98
N ASN A 79 -4.92 13.38 -6.97
CA ASN A 79 -5.31 14.40 -5.98
C ASN A 79 -5.58 15.77 -6.62
N LEU A 80 -5.02 16.04 -7.81
CA LEU A 80 -5.29 17.25 -8.58
C LEU A 80 -6.76 17.37 -9.03
N LEU A 81 -7.51 16.26 -9.03
CA LEU A 81 -8.93 16.22 -9.38
C LEU A 81 -9.84 16.55 -8.18
N GLY A 82 -9.28 16.70 -6.97
CA GLY A 82 -10.00 17.09 -5.75
C GLY A 82 -10.78 15.98 -5.05
N THR A 83 -11.31 15.00 -5.79
CA THR A 83 -12.00 13.81 -5.26
C THR A 83 -11.65 12.55 -6.06
N ALA A 84 -12.01 11.38 -5.53
CA ALA A 84 -11.84 10.12 -6.26
C ALA A 84 -12.86 9.93 -7.40
N GLU A 85 -13.94 10.70 -7.43
CA GLU A 85 -15.03 10.58 -8.41
C GLU A 85 -14.52 10.73 -9.84
N GLY A 86 -13.66 11.71 -10.11
CA GLY A 86 -13.14 11.95 -11.46
C GLY A 86 -12.40 10.76 -12.07
N VAL A 87 -11.64 9.99 -11.26
CA VAL A 87 -10.97 8.77 -11.77
C VAL A 87 -11.96 7.60 -11.90
N LEU A 88 -12.95 7.49 -11.01
CA LEU A 88 -13.95 6.43 -11.06
C LEU A 88 -14.87 6.60 -12.27
N GLU A 89 -15.40 7.80 -12.50
CA GLU A 89 -16.21 8.11 -13.67
C GLU A 89 -15.43 7.88 -14.96
N ARG A 90 -14.16 8.33 -15.01
CA ARG A 90 -13.31 8.14 -16.19
C ARG A 90 -13.15 6.66 -16.53
N SER A 91 -12.82 5.83 -15.54
CA SER A 91 -12.51 4.41 -15.76
C SER A 91 -13.76 3.55 -15.96
N TYR A 92 -14.82 3.78 -15.18
CA TYR A 92 -15.97 2.86 -15.10
C TYR A 92 -17.24 3.36 -15.81
N ILE A 93 -17.30 4.64 -16.18
CA ILE A 93 -18.44 5.20 -16.93
C ILE A 93 -18.01 5.61 -18.33
N ASN A 94 -17.04 6.51 -18.42
CA ASN A 94 -16.66 7.16 -19.69
C ASN A 94 -15.84 6.26 -20.62
N LEU A 95 -15.18 5.23 -20.08
CA LEU A 95 -14.36 4.27 -20.82
C LEU A 95 -14.92 2.85 -20.78
N ALA A 96 -16.11 2.65 -20.23
CA ALA A 96 -16.70 1.33 -20.14
C ALA A 96 -17.20 0.85 -21.51
N ASP A 97 -16.64 -0.26 -21.99
CA ASP A 97 -17.14 -0.97 -23.18
C ASP A 97 -18.45 -1.71 -22.88
N LEU A 98 -18.62 -2.15 -21.63
CA LEU A 98 -19.73 -2.98 -21.16
C LEU A 98 -20.21 -2.46 -19.80
N VAL A 99 -21.54 -2.37 -19.64
CA VAL A 99 -22.27 -2.02 -18.40
C VAL A 99 -21.60 -0.90 -17.59
N PRO A 100 -21.78 0.38 -17.98
CA PRO A 100 -21.21 1.52 -17.27
C PRO A 100 -21.79 1.60 -15.84
N GLN A 101 -20.96 1.32 -14.85
CA GLN A 101 -21.31 1.45 -13.43
C GLN A 101 -20.06 1.56 -12.56
N ILE A 102 -20.09 2.44 -11.56
CA ILE A 102 -19.03 2.50 -10.56
C ILE A 102 -19.21 1.32 -9.59
N PRO A 103 -18.16 0.51 -9.33
CA PRO A 103 -18.23 -0.53 -8.31
C PRO A 103 -18.54 0.06 -6.93
N ALA A 104 -19.60 -0.43 -6.30
CA ALA A 104 -20.08 0.05 -5.01
C ALA A 104 -20.48 -1.09 -4.05
N GLU A 105 -20.09 -2.32 -4.35
CA GLU A 105 -20.39 -3.46 -3.49
C GLU A 105 -19.47 -3.44 -2.26
N GLU A 106 -20.04 -2.96 -1.16
CA GLU A 106 -19.37 -2.89 0.15
C GLU A 106 -18.84 -4.27 0.57
N ALA A 107 -17.69 -4.29 1.23
CA ALA A 107 -16.93 -5.49 1.64
C ALA A 107 -16.32 -6.34 0.52
N ILE A 108 -16.56 -6.05 -0.76
CA ILE A 108 -15.84 -6.69 -1.88
C ILE A 108 -14.78 -5.77 -2.47
N VAL A 109 -15.14 -4.50 -2.71
CA VAL A 109 -14.22 -3.50 -3.25
C VAL A 109 -14.14 -2.32 -2.29
N PRO A 110 -12.93 -1.98 -1.78
CA PRO A 110 -12.81 -0.89 -0.83
C PRO A 110 -13.04 0.46 -1.51
N PRO A 111 -13.85 1.36 -0.90
CA PRO A 111 -13.99 2.72 -1.37
C PRO A 111 -12.64 3.44 -1.45
N LEU A 112 -12.43 4.20 -2.53
CA LEU A 112 -11.27 5.07 -2.67
C LEU A 112 -11.38 6.24 -1.69
N LEU A 113 -10.25 6.62 -1.08
CA LEU A 113 -10.14 7.91 -0.40
C LEU A 113 -10.07 9.03 -1.43
N ASP A 114 -10.68 10.18 -1.11
CA ASP A 114 -10.62 11.38 -1.96
C ASP A 114 -9.18 11.84 -2.22
N TRP A 115 -8.31 11.65 -1.21
CA TRP A 115 -6.91 12.04 -1.27
C TRP A 115 -6.02 10.84 -0.98
N VAL A 116 -5.14 10.55 -1.93
CA VAL A 116 -4.03 9.61 -1.73
C VAL A 116 -3.04 10.23 -0.78
N LYS A 117 -2.61 9.48 0.23
CA LYS A 117 -1.75 9.96 1.31
C LYS A 117 -0.46 9.14 1.38
N PRO A 118 0.71 9.78 1.57
CA PRO A 118 1.92 9.06 1.96
C PRO A 118 1.77 8.52 3.39
N VAL A 119 2.46 7.43 3.69
CA VAL A 119 2.30 6.64 4.92
C VAL A 119 2.51 7.48 6.18
N HIS A 120 3.53 8.35 6.18
CA HIS A 120 3.89 9.19 7.32
C HIS A 120 2.82 10.23 7.71
N THR A 121 1.85 10.50 6.83
CA THR A 121 0.72 11.40 7.15
C THR A 121 -0.44 10.67 7.84
N VAL A 122 -0.39 9.34 7.90
CA VAL A 122 -1.41 8.48 8.50
C VAL A 122 -0.90 7.86 9.80
N VAL A 123 0.32 7.32 9.80
CA VAL A 123 0.95 6.71 10.98
C VAL A 123 2.41 7.16 11.14
N PRO A 124 3.01 7.07 12.35
CA PRO A 124 4.44 7.32 12.54
C PRO A 124 5.32 6.33 11.76
N VAL A 125 6.31 6.87 11.05
CA VAL A 125 7.30 6.12 10.26
C VAL A 125 8.68 6.32 10.88
N ASP A 126 9.44 5.23 11.03
CA ASP A 126 10.75 5.23 11.68
C ASP A 126 11.89 5.51 10.69
N LEU A 127 11.83 4.93 9.48
CA LEU A 127 12.82 5.15 8.42
C LEU A 127 12.15 5.31 7.05
N TYR A 128 12.86 5.99 6.15
CA TYR A 128 12.43 6.21 4.78
C TYR A 128 13.49 5.64 3.84
N LEU A 129 13.06 4.83 2.89
CA LEU A 129 13.90 4.30 1.82
C LEU A 129 13.34 4.84 0.48
N PRO A 130 13.87 6.00 0.01
CA PRO A 130 13.39 6.62 -1.22
C PRO A 130 13.84 5.86 -2.47
N GLY A 131 13.12 6.05 -3.56
CA GLY A 131 13.31 5.35 -4.82
C GLY A 131 11.97 4.93 -5.42
N CYS A 132 11.84 5.02 -6.74
CA CYS A 132 10.71 4.48 -7.49
C CYS A 132 11.23 3.28 -8.29
N PRO A 133 11.38 2.15 -7.60
CA PRO A 133 10.30 1.17 -7.56
C PRO A 133 9.42 1.33 -6.33
#